data_AF-A0A016WYC6-F1
#
_entry.id   AF-A0A016WYC6-F1
#
_cell.length_a   1.000
_cell.length_b   1.000
_cell.length_c   1.000
_cell.angle_alpha   90.00
_cell.angle_beta   90.00
_cell.angle_gamma   90.00
#
_symmetry.space_group_name_H-M   'P 1'
#
loop_
_entity.id
_entity.type
_entity.pdbx_description
1 polymer ?
#
loop_
_entity_poly.entity_id
_entity_poly.type
_entity_poly.pdbx_seq_one_letter_code
_entity_poly.pdbx_strand_id
1 'polypeptide(L)'
;MKSLVLLVFLSTTTYAALPWYHGRPYPGSSTQGGVWPLPHSISYDTFNHTINPGQFHFTSKIGACDVIDEAIARYQKIAFPLYNPASYSDLPPTLTTLSISVTKGCDTTYPQLEMDESCKLLPCIILCWEKGEIRFHHMY
;
A
#
# COMPACT_ATOMS: atom_id res chain seq x y z
N MET A 1 -44.07 51.43 -19.31
CA MET A 1 -43.13 51.04 -18.23
C MET A 1 -43.93 50.41 -17.10
N LYS A 2 -43.88 49.08 -16.92
CA LYS A 2 -44.32 48.29 -15.74
C LYS A 2 -44.42 46.78 -16.03
N SER A 3 -44.52 46.38 -17.30
CA SER A 3 -44.81 44.97 -17.66
C SER A 3 -43.64 44.15 -18.22
N LEU A 4 -42.40 44.65 -18.14
CA LEU A 4 -41.19 43.92 -18.60
C LEU A 4 -40.22 43.59 -17.45
N VAL A 5 -40.48 44.05 -16.24
CA VAL A 5 -39.59 43.84 -15.08
C VAL A 5 -39.87 42.49 -14.39
N LEU A 6 -41.05 41.90 -14.62
CA LEU A 6 -41.48 40.70 -13.90
C LEU A 6 -41.01 39.37 -14.52
N LEU A 7 -40.45 39.38 -15.74
CA LEU A 7 -39.93 38.18 -16.41
C LEU A 7 -38.44 37.93 -16.18
N VAL A 8 -37.71 38.87 -15.56
CA VAL A 8 -36.28 38.70 -15.25
C VAL A 8 -36.08 38.07 -13.85
N PHE A 9 -37.10 38.05 -13.01
CA PHE A 9 -37.01 37.54 -11.63
C PHE A 9 -37.36 36.05 -11.44
N LEU A 10 -37.76 35.32 -12.50
CA LEU A 10 -38.10 33.89 -12.41
C LEU A 10 -37.07 32.94 -13.04
N SER A 11 -35.95 33.42 -13.58
CA SER A 11 -34.95 32.56 -14.23
C SER A 11 -33.72 32.23 -13.37
N THR A 12 -33.66 32.60 -12.08
CA THR A 12 -32.46 32.41 -11.25
C THR A 12 -32.60 31.39 -10.11
N THR A 13 -33.52 30.43 -10.20
CA THR A 13 -33.59 29.33 -9.22
C THR A 13 -33.70 27.98 -9.90
N THR A 14 -32.81 27.69 -10.83
CA THR A 14 -32.49 26.29 -11.19
C THR A 14 -31.25 25.87 -10.43
N TYR A 15 -31.49 25.30 -9.26
CA TYR A 15 -30.73 24.24 -8.61
C TYR A 15 -29.36 23.92 -9.24
N ALA A 16 -28.31 24.49 -8.66
CA ALA A 16 -27.07 23.75 -8.50
C ALA A 16 -26.99 23.38 -7.01
N ALA A 17 -27.82 22.40 -6.61
CA ALA A 17 -27.47 21.61 -5.45
C ALA A 17 -26.18 20.90 -5.85
N LEU A 18 -25.02 21.47 -5.48
CA LEU A 18 -23.75 20.77 -5.61
C LEU A 18 -23.92 19.48 -4.81
N PRO A 19 -23.97 18.30 -5.47
CA PRO A 19 -24.03 17.06 -4.72
C PRO A 19 -22.76 17.04 -3.86
N TRP A 20 -22.97 16.96 -2.55
CA TRP A 20 -21.97 16.83 -1.52
C TRP A 20 -21.28 15.47 -1.70
N TYR A 21 -20.40 15.39 -2.69
CA TYR A 21 -19.62 14.20 -2.96
C TYR A 21 -18.53 14.10 -1.91
N HIS A 22 -18.58 13.01 -1.13
CA HIS A 22 -17.60 12.60 -0.13
C HIS A 22 -16.15 12.69 -0.65
N GLY A 23 -15.51 13.86 -0.54
CA GLY A 23 -14.05 14.05 -0.56
C GLY A 23 -13.24 13.42 -1.71
N ARG A 24 -13.87 12.87 -2.75
CA ARG A 24 -13.19 12.14 -3.83
C ARG A 24 -13.43 12.86 -5.16
N PRO A 25 -12.39 13.47 -5.77
CA PRO A 25 -12.54 14.22 -7.01
C PRO A 25 -13.05 13.38 -8.19
N TYR A 26 -12.84 12.05 -8.16
CA TYR A 26 -13.24 11.13 -9.23
C TYR A 26 -13.79 9.81 -8.65
N PRO A 27 -15.12 9.61 -8.61
CA PRO A 27 -15.72 8.40 -8.03
C PRO A 27 -15.45 7.11 -8.84
N GLY A 28 -14.93 7.22 -10.07
CA GLY A 28 -14.57 6.07 -10.93
C GLY A 28 -13.07 5.79 -11.04
N SER A 29 -12.20 6.59 -10.43
CA SER A 29 -10.75 6.32 -10.43
C SER A 29 -10.40 5.36 -9.30
N SER A 30 -9.70 4.26 -9.61
CA SER A 30 -9.04 3.44 -8.58
C SER A 30 -8.08 4.32 -7.80
N THR A 31 -8.12 4.24 -6.47
CA THR A 31 -7.11 4.91 -5.65
C THR A 31 -5.77 4.25 -5.89
N GLN A 32 -4.70 5.04 -6.03
CA GLN A 32 -3.37 4.55 -5.71
C GLN A 32 -3.39 4.24 -4.22
N GLY A 33 -3.39 2.95 -3.87
CA GLY A 33 -3.37 2.50 -2.48
C GLY A 33 -2.12 3.04 -1.76
N GLY A 34 -2.19 3.13 -0.43
CA GLY A 34 -1.07 3.55 0.41
C GLY A 34 -0.97 2.66 1.65
N VAL A 35 0.09 2.87 2.44
CA VAL A 35 0.30 2.11 3.68
C VAL A 35 -0.85 2.38 4.64
N TRP A 36 -1.44 1.30 5.18
CA TRP A 36 -2.51 1.38 6.17
C TRP A 36 -2.34 0.28 7.24
N PRO A 37 -2.46 0.61 8.54
CA PRO A 37 -2.59 1.95 9.11
C PRO A 37 -1.35 2.81 8.86
N LEU A 38 -1.49 4.13 8.98
CA LEU A 38 -0.35 5.03 8.80
C LEU A 38 0.70 4.76 9.89
N PRO A 39 1.97 4.49 9.53
CA PRO A 39 3.02 4.32 10.51
C PRO A 39 3.23 5.57 11.36
N HIS A 40 3.69 5.39 12.60
CA HIS A 40 3.99 6.51 13.49
C HIS A 40 5.02 7.49 12.89
N SER A 41 5.99 6.97 12.13
CA SER A 41 6.96 7.75 11.38
C SER A 41 7.24 7.09 10.03
N ILE A 42 7.25 7.87 8.95
CA ILE A 42 7.59 7.39 7.62
C ILE A 42 8.51 8.39 6.91
N SER A 43 9.55 7.89 6.27
CA SER A 43 10.44 8.67 5.42
C SER A 43 10.71 7.86 4.16
N TYR A 44 10.42 8.47 3.02
CA TYR A 44 10.69 7.87 1.72
C TYR A 44 12.05 8.29 1.22
N ASP A 45 12.73 7.39 0.53
CA ASP A 45 13.92 7.72 -0.23
C ASP A 45 13.53 8.02 -1.69
N THR A 46 14.46 8.59 -2.44
CA THR A 46 14.33 8.90 -3.87
C THR A 46 14.65 7.72 -4.78
N PHE A 47 15.25 6.64 -4.24
CA PHE A 47 15.63 5.47 -5.02
C PHE A 47 14.50 4.45 -5.12
N ASN A 48 14.16 4.09 -6.36
CA ASN A 48 13.28 2.97 -6.64
C ASN A 48 14.08 1.67 -6.64
N HIS A 49 13.52 0.63 -6.02
CA HIS A 49 14.07 -0.70 -6.05
C HIS A 49 13.22 -1.60 -6.95
N THR A 50 13.86 -2.41 -7.78
CA THR A 50 13.19 -3.46 -8.55
C THR A 50 13.26 -4.76 -7.77
N ILE A 51 12.13 -5.46 -7.69
CA ILE A 51 12.01 -6.76 -7.02
C ILE A 51 11.57 -7.79 -8.05
N ASN A 52 12.25 -8.94 -8.06
CA ASN A 52 11.87 -10.08 -8.88
C ASN A 52 11.15 -11.12 -8.00
N PRO A 53 9.88 -11.45 -8.23
CA PRO A 53 9.12 -12.39 -7.41
C PRO A 53 9.73 -13.80 -7.32
N GLY A 54 10.43 -14.25 -8.36
CA GLY A 54 11.08 -15.57 -8.41
C GLY A 54 12.42 -15.64 -7.68
N GLN A 55 13.03 -14.48 -7.38
CA GLN A 55 14.32 -14.39 -6.70
C GLN A 55 14.22 -13.71 -5.32
N PHE A 56 13.11 -13.01 -5.06
CA PHE A 56 12.89 -12.31 -3.82
C PHE A 56 12.42 -13.26 -2.73
N HIS A 57 13.10 -13.22 -1.59
CA HIS A 57 12.77 -14.06 -0.44
C HIS A 57 12.81 -13.26 0.87
N PHE A 58 11.85 -13.54 1.75
CA PHE A 58 11.98 -13.17 3.15
C PHE A 58 12.90 -14.16 3.85
N THR A 59 13.75 -13.68 4.74
CA THR A 59 14.68 -14.49 5.53
C THR A 59 14.58 -14.14 7.01
N SER A 60 14.67 -15.13 7.89
CA SER A 60 14.65 -14.93 9.34
C SER A 60 16.05 -15.07 9.93
N LYS A 61 16.42 -14.15 10.83
CA LYS A 61 17.63 -14.22 11.66
C LYS A 61 17.36 -14.73 13.08
N ILE A 62 16.13 -15.17 13.35
CA ILE A 62 15.62 -15.41 14.71
C ILE A 62 15.84 -16.87 15.17
N GLY A 63 16.26 -17.75 14.26
CA GLY A 63 16.30 -19.20 14.48
C GLY A 63 14.95 -19.85 14.16
N ALA A 64 14.72 -21.06 14.69
CA ALA A 64 13.47 -21.80 14.47
C ALA A 64 12.29 -21.07 15.15
N CYS A 65 11.31 -20.63 14.36
CA CYS A 65 10.14 -19.90 14.84
C CYS A 65 8.98 -20.11 13.86
N ASP A 66 8.07 -21.03 14.20
CA ASP A 66 6.93 -21.41 13.37
C ASP A 66 6.04 -20.22 12.99
N VAL A 67 5.78 -19.30 13.93
CA VAL A 67 4.98 -18.09 13.68
C VAL A 67 5.60 -17.22 12.58
N ILE A 68 6.93 -17.08 12.59
CA ILE A 68 7.65 -16.27 11.59
C ILE A 68 7.73 -17.02 10.27
N ASP A 69 7.97 -18.33 10.29
CA ASP A 69 8.05 -19.15 9.08
C ASP A 69 6.71 -19.17 8.33
N GLU A 70 5.60 -19.36 9.04
CA GLU A 70 4.24 -19.30 8.48
C GLU A 70 3.88 -17.88 8.00
N ALA A 71 4.33 -16.84 8.72
CA ALA A 71 4.17 -15.46 8.27
C ALA A 71 4.93 -15.19 6.96
N ILE A 72 6.18 -15.66 6.84
CA ILE A 72 7.00 -15.54 5.63
C ILE A 72 6.28 -16.22 4.45
N ALA A 73 5.81 -17.46 4.63
CA ALA A 73 5.10 -18.19 3.58
C ALA A 73 3.84 -17.44 3.12
N ARG A 74 3.07 -16.93 4.07
CA ARG A 74 1.87 -16.13 3.78
C ARG A 74 2.19 -14.83 3.06
N TYR A 75 3.17 -14.06 3.54
CA TYR A 75 3.51 -12.76 2.94
C TYR A 75 4.17 -12.88 1.58
N GLN A 76 4.93 -13.96 1.31
CA GLN A 76 5.41 -14.24 -0.04
C GLN A 76 4.26 -14.38 -1.04
N LYS A 77 3.20 -15.09 -0.65
CA LYS A 77 2.01 -15.26 -1.50
C LYS A 77 1.20 -13.97 -1.65
N ILE A 78 1.07 -13.17 -0.59
CA ILE A 78 0.35 -11.89 -0.62
C ILE A 78 1.10 -10.83 -1.43
N ALA A 79 2.43 -10.82 -1.38
CA ALA A 79 3.24 -9.89 -2.14
C ALA A 79 3.13 -10.14 -3.65
N PHE A 80 3.02 -11.40 -4.08
CA PHE A 80 3.03 -11.78 -5.50
C PHE A 80 1.91 -12.76 -5.90
N PRO A 81 0.62 -12.46 -5.67
CA PRO A 81 -0.47 -13.41 -5.85
C PRO A 81 -0.77 -13.73 -7.32
N LEU A 82 -0.27 -12.94 -8.28
CA LEU A 82 -0.39 -13.19 -9.73
C LEU A 82 0.92 -13.60 -10.39
N TYR A 83 1.96 -13.91 -9.62
CA TYR A 83 3.24 -14.31 -10.20
C TYR A 83 3.12 -15.63 -10.96
N ASN A 84 3.55 -15.61 -12.22
CA ASN A 84 3.70 -16.79 -13.06
C ASN A 84 5.10 -16.78 -13.70
N PRO A 85 5.96 -17.76 -13.41
CA PRO A 85 7.33 -17.79 -13.92
C PRO A 85 7.40 -17.88 -15.45
N ALA A 86 6.38 -18.43 -16.12
CA ALA A 86 6.38 -18.60 -17.57
C ALA A 86 6.14 -17.29 -18.35
N SER A 87 5.53 -16.30 -17.71
CA SER A 87 5.18 -15.01 -18.33
C SER A 87 5.96 -13.83 -17.74
N TYR A 88 6.82 -14.08 -16.75
CA TYR A 88 7.54 -13.04 -16.04
C TYR A 88 8.78 -12.58 -16.82
N SER A 89 8.86 -11.29 -17.14
CA SER A 89 9.97 -10.67 -17.84
C SER A 89 10.13 -9.25 -17.35
N ASP A 90 11.17 -8.99 -16.56
CA ASP A 90 11.40 -7.70 -15.91
C ASP A 90 12.90 -7.38 -15.85
N LEU A 91 13.20 -6.15 -15.44
CA LEU A 91 14.55 -5.69 -15.18
C LEU A 91 15.23 -6.51 -14.05
N PRO A 92 16.57 -6.62 -14.05
CA PRO A 92 17.30 -7.28 -12.97
C PRO A 92 16.92 -6.69 -11.60
N PRO A 93 16.68 -7.52 -10.58
CA PRO A 93 16.29 -7.02 -9.26
C PRO A 93 17.46 -6.31 -8.59
N THR A 94 17.16 -5.16 -7.98
CA THR A 94 18.09 -4.45 -7.09
C THR A 94 17.93 -4.90 -5.65
N LEU A 95 16.78 -5.51 -5.32
CA LEU A 95 16.47 -6.03 -3.99
C LEU A 95 15.96 -7.47 -4.12
N THR A 96 16.67 -8.39 -3.48
CA THR A 96 16.38 -9.84 -3.52
C THR A 96 16.01 -10.42 -2.17
N THR A 97 16.22 -9.68 -1.07
CA THR A 97 15.98 -10.24 0.26
C THR A 97 15.48 -9.18 1.23
N LEU A 98 14.45 -9.53 1.99
CA LEU A 98 14.06 -8.81 3.21
C LEU A 98 14.41 -9.68 4.43
N SER A 99 15.25 -9.17 5.32
CA SER A 99 15.68 -9.90 6.50
C SER A 99 14.90 -9.45 7.73
N ILE A 100 14.34 -10.42 8.44
CA ILE A 100 13.51 -10.24 9.62
C ILE A 100 14.34 -10.59 10.85
N SER A 101 14.37 -9.69 11.82
CA SER A 101 15.06 -9.87 13.09
C SER A 101 14.19 -9.38 14.24
N VAL A 102 14.03 -10.21 15.27
CA VAL A 102 13.31 -9.88 16.51
C VAL A 102 14.31 -9.99 17.65
N THR A 103 14.49 -8.88 18.38
CA THR A 103 15.54 -8.74 19.40
C THR A 103 15.45 -9.78 20.51
N LYS A 104 14.24 -10.15 20.92
CA LYS A 104 13.98 -11.12 22.01
C LYS A 104 13.90 -12.57 21.53
N GLY A 105 14.08 -12.82 20.23
CA GLY A 105 13.89 -14.15 19.66
C GLY A 105 12.42 -14.52 19.44
N CYS A 106 12.15 -15.82 19.36
CA CYS A 106 10.81 -16.38 19.29
C CYS A 106 10.39 -16.89 20.66
N ASP A 107 9.31 -16.33 21.21
CA ASP A 107 8.68 -16.81 22.44
C ASP A 107 7.48 -17.72 22.08
N THR A 108 7.24 -18.73 22.90
CA THR A 108 6.10 -19.66 22.78
C THR A 108 4.88 -19.20 23.57
N THR A 109 4.99 -18.10 24.31
CA THR A 109 3.87 -17.52 25.06
C THR A 109 2.92 -16.71 24.18
N TYR A 110 1.67 -16.61 24.62
CA TYR A 110 0.67 -15.79 23.95
C TYR A 110 0.94 -14.30 24.15
N PRO A 111 0.61 -13.45 23.15
CA PRO A 111 0.81 -12.02 23.27
C PRO A 111 -0.01 -11.42 24.42
N GLN A 112 0.65 -10.57 25.22
CA GLN A 112 0.04 -9.82 26.32
C GLN A 112 -0.11 -8.34 25.95
N LEU A 113 -0.99 -7.61 26.64
CA LEU A 113 -1.29 -6.20 26.34
C LEU A 113 -0.03 -5.31 26.31
N GLU A 114 0.93 -5.58 27.19
CA GLU A 114 2.16 -4.79 27.36
C GLU A 114 3.29 -5.26 26.44
N MET A 115 3.02 -6.12 25.46
CA MET A 115 4.04 -6.57 24.53
C MET A 115 4.41 -5.48 23.52
N ASP A 116 5.70 -5.48 23.17
CA ASP A 116 6.28 -4.52 22.24
C ASP A 116 6.05 -4.96 20.79
N GLU A 117 5.13 -4.28 20.11
CA GLU A 117 4.85 -4.43 18.69
C GLU A 117 5.61 -3.41 17.82
N SER A 118 6.57 -2.68 18.39
CA SER A 118 7.33 -1.69 17.63
C SER A 118 8.22 -2.37 16.58
N CYS A 119 8.19 -1.83 15.36
CA CYS A 119 8.94 -2.36 14.23
C CYS A 119 9.60 -1.22 13.46
N LYS A 120 10.81 -1.50 12.93
CA LYS A 120 11.54 -0.61 12.03
C LYS A 120 11.74 -1.33 10.70
N LEU A 121 11.27 -0.74 9.62
CA LEU A 121 11.38 -1.29 8.27
C LEU A 121 12.39 -0.47 7.46
N LEU A 122 13.40 -1.15 6.92
CA LEU A 122 14.47 -0.56 6.09
C LEU A 122 14.85 -1.55 4.96
N PRO A 123 14.85 -1.16 3.68
CA PRO A 123 14.24 0.07 3.12
C PRO A 123 12.70 0.04 3.20
N CYS A 124 12.05 1.21 3.09
CA CYS A 124 10.58 1.29 3.00
C CYS A 124 10.13 0.85 1.61
N ILE A 125 9.36 -0.22 1.52
CA ILE A 125 8.85 -0.77 0.27
C ILE A 125 7.34 -0.52 0.24
N ILE A 126 6.89 0.43 -0.58
CA ILE A 126 5.47 0.53 -0.92
C ILE A 126 5.23 -0.37 -2.13
N LEU A 127 4.44 -1.42 -1.92
CA LEU A 127 3.93 -2.24 -3.02
C LEU A 127 2.70 -1.54 -3.60
N CYS A 128 2.88 -0.80 -4.68
CA CYS A 128 1.76 -0.28 -5.46
C CYS A 128 1.28 -1.36 -6.45
N TRP A 129 0.02 -1.74 -6.31
CA TRP A 129 -0.64 -2.70 -7.20
C TRP A 129 -1.31 -1.97 -8.37
N GLU A 130 -0.78 -2.10 -9.58
CA GLU A 130 -1.46 -1.60 -10.78
C GLU A 130 -1.60 -2.71 -11.83
N LYS A 131 -2.84 -3.03 -12.20
CA LYS A 131 -3.17 -3.98 -13.31
C LYS A 131 -2.45 -5.34 -13.25
N GLY A 132 -2.15 -5.84 -12.05
CA GLY A 132 -1.50 -7.14 -11.86
C GLY A 132 0.02 -7.12 -12.01
N GLU A 133 0.63 -5.93 -11.97
CA GLU A 133 2.07 -5.71 -12.01
C GLU A 133 2.44 -4.81 -10.81
N ILE A 134 3.53 -5.13 -10.11
CA ILE A 134 4.03 -4.26 -9.04
C ILE A 134 4.85 -3.16 -9.72
N ARG A 135 4.28 -1.94 -9.80
CA ARG A 135 4.98 -0.78 -10.34
C ARG A 135 5.29 0.21 -9.23
N PHE A 136 6.57 0.52 -9.05
CA PHE A 136 7.02 1.56 -8.11
C PHE A 136 6.85 2.92 -8.77
N HIS A 137 5.77 3.63 -8.44
CA HIS A 137 5.53 4.98 -8.94
C HIS A 137 5.86 6.03 -7.88
N HIS A 138 6.47 7.13 -8.35
CA HIS A 138 6.67 8.36 -7.59
C HIS A 138 5.32 8.88 -7.06
N MET A 139 5.27 9.13 -5.76
CA MET A 139 4.26 9.99 -5.14
C MET A 139 4.76 11.43 -5.30
N TYR A 140 4.20 12.17 -6.25
CA TYR A 140 4.33 13.64 -6.31
C TYR A 140 3.11 14.26 -5.64
#